data_AF-A0A965IAU2-F1
#
_entry.id   AF-A0A965IAU2-F1
#
_cell.length_a   1.000
_cell.length_b   1.000
_cell.length_c   1.000
_cell.angle_alpha   90.00
_cell.angle_beta   90.00
_cell.angle_gamma   90.00
#
_symmetry.space_group_name_H-M   'P 1'
#
loop_
_entity.id
_entity.type
_entity.pdbx_description
1 polymer ?
#
loop_
_entity_poly.entity_id
_entity_poly.type
_entity_poly.pdbx_seq_one_letter_code
_entity_poly.pdbx_strand_id
1 'polypeptide(L)'
;MEEVDNIVSNWTKPLNRSAIFNLLISKQVPCSPVRDLNEVMNDEHLHARGSLQWVDHPDYGRMPAAASPLRFNGQASLPSRFSVPLGADSKDILKQFLNMSDEQIQPLEKNGVI
;
A
#
# COMPACT_ATOMS: atom_id res chain seq x y z
N MET A 1 32.87 8.72 -16.28
CA MET A 1 31.79 8.20 -15.43
C MET A 1 32.38 7.88 -14.07
N GLU A 2 33.35 6.97 -14.00
CA GLU A 2 34.07 6.59 -12.77
C GLU A 2 34.70 7.76 -12.01
N GLU A 3 35.29 8.75 -12.69
CA GLU A 3 35.84 9.94 -12.03
C GLU A 3 34.79 10.76 -11.27
N VAL A 4 33.63 11.00 -11.89
CA VAL A 4 32.53 11.74 -11.27
C VAL A 4 31.95 10.95 -10.10
N ASP A 5 31.77 9.65 -10.26
CA ASP A 5 31.26 8.77 -9.20
C ASP A 5 32.20 8.77 -7.99
N ASN A 6 33.51 8.76 -8.22
CA ASN A 6 34.52 8.84 -7.17
C ASN A 6 34.48 10.18 -6.42
N ILE A 7 34.33 11.30 -7.14
CA ILE A 7 34.20 12.63 -6.52
C ILE A 7 32.95 12.69 -5.63
N VAL A 8 31.79 12.30 -6.17
CA VAL A 8 30.52 12.34 -5.42
C VAL A 8 30.55 11.39 -4.24
N SER A 9 31.06 10.16 -4.42
CA SER A 9 31.14 9.16 -3.35
C SER A 9 32.07 9.61 -2.22
N ASN A 10 33.24 10.17 -2.54
CA ASN A 10 34.18 10.62 -1.52
C ASN A 10 33.65 11.83 -0.75
N TRP A 11 32.91 12.72 -1.42
CA TRP A 11 32.26 13.86 -0.76
C TRP A 11 31.07 13.45 0.13
N THR A 12 30.25 12.48 -0.31
CA THR A 12 29.05 12.06 0.42
C THR A 12 29.34 11.11 1.59
N LYS A 13 30.32 10.20 1.47
CA LYS A 13 30.67 9.19 2.50
C LYS A 13 30.78 9.71 3.94
N PRO A 14 31.46 10.84 4.22
CA PRO A 14 31.61 11.33 5.59
C PRO A 14 30.39 12.09 6.13
N LEU A 15 29.35 12.33 5.32
CA LEU A 15 28.22 13.19 5.67
C LEU A 15 26.97 12.38 6.00
N ASN A 16 26.12 12.93 6.87
CA ASN A 16 24.81 12.36 7.15
C ASN A 16 23.86 12.58 5.95
N ARG A 17 23.04 11.56 5.63
CA ARG A 17 22.02 11.60 4.57
C ARG A 17 21.16 12.86 4.60
N SER A 18 20.68 13.27 5.78
CA SER A 18 19.83 14.45 5.95
C SER A 18 20.59 15.76 5.70
N ALA A 19 21.87 15.82 6.09
CA ALA A 19 22.72 16.98 5.83
C ALA A 19 22.99 17.15 4.33
N ILE A 20 23.29 16.05 3.64
CA ILE A 20 23.44 16.04 2.17
C ILE A 20 22.16 16.52 1.50
N PHE A 21 21.02 15.93 1.86
CA PHE A 21 19.72 16.29 1.29
C PHE A 21 19.40 17.77 1.45
N ASN A 22 19.51 18.31 2.67
CA ASN A 22 19.21 19.72 2.95
C ASN A 22 20.13 20.66 2.16
N LEU A 23 21.43 20.34 2.07
CA LEU A 23 22.38 21.13 1.31
C LEU A 23 22.05 21.12 -0.19
N LEU A 24 21.85 19.95 -0.78
CA LEU A 24 21.57 19.81 -2.21
C LEU A 24 20.24 20.50 -2.60
N ILE A 25 19.19 20.34 -1.79
CA ILE A 25 17.91 21.03 -1.99
C ILE A 25 18.06 22.56 -1.91
N SER A 26 18.86 23.08 -0.95
CA SER A 26 19.14 24.53 -0.88
C SER A 26 19.84 25.09 -2.11
N LYS A 27 20.49 24.21 -2.89
CA LYS A 27 21.16 24.52 -4.15
C LYS A 27 20.34 24.12 -5.37
N GLN A 28 19.07 23.75 -5.18
CA GLN A 28 18.15 23.32 -6.24
C GLN A 28 18.64 22.09 -7.02
N VAL A 29 19.48 21.25 -6.40
CA VAL A 29 19.91 19.98 -6.98
C VAL A 29 18.84 18.92 -6.70
N PRO A 30 18.24 18.29 -7.74
CA PRO A 30 17.20 17.29 -7.54
C PRO A 30 17.82 16.04 -6.92
N CYS A 31 17.41 15.74 -5.69
CA CYS A 31 17.82 14.54 -4.98
C CYS A 31 16.72 14.14 -3.98
N SER A 32 16.78 12.90 -3.50
CA SER A 32 15.96 12.43 -2.40
C SER A 32 16.75 11.39 -1.61
N PRO A 33 16.60 11.33 -0.27
CA PRO A 33 17.08 10.19 0.48
C PRO A 33 16.41 8.91 -0.02
N VAL A 34 17.21 7.84 -0.14
CA VAL A 34 16.67 6.48 -0.24
C VAL A 34 16.11 6.13 1.13
N ARG A 35 14.83 5.76 1.16
CA ARG A 35 14.09 5.46 2.39
C ARG A 35 14.04 3.96 2.62
N ASP A 36 14.07 3.55 3.88
CA ASP A 36 13.75 2.19 4.26
C ASP A 36 12.24 1.95 4.39
N LEU A 37 11.86 0.69 4.63
CA LEU A 37 10.46 0.30 4.73
C LEU A 37 9.73 0.97 5.91
N ASN A 38 10.39 1.12 7.07
CA ASN A 38 9.79 1.76 8.24
C ASN A 38 9.55 3.24 8.01
N GLU A 39 10.50 3.93 7.36
CA GLU A 39 10.35 5.31 6.94
C GLU A 39 9.16 5.49 6.00
N VAL A 40 9.00 4.59 5.02
CA VAL A 40 7.87 4.65 4.08
C VAL A 40 6.54 4.34 4.76
N MET A 41 6.46 3.28 5.57
CA MET A 41 5.23 2.86 6.25
C MET A 41 4.65 3.93 7.17
N ASN A 42 5.51 4.77 7.76
CA ASN A 42 5.12 5.82 8.71
C ASN A 42 5.20 7.23 8.11
N ASP A 43 5.41 7.37 6.80
CA ASP A 43 5.57 8.70 6.17
C ASP A 43 4.27 9.51 6.25
N GLU A 44 4.32 10.62 6.99
CA GLU A 44 3.17 11.50 7.23
C GLU A 44 2.55 12.03 5.95
N HIS A 45 3.36 12.31 4.92
CA HIS A 45 2.88 12.84 3.65
C HIS A 45 2.14 11.76 2.85
N LEU A 46 2.63 10.52 2.86
CA LEU A 46 1.95 9.38 2.23
C LEU A 46 0.59 9.10 2.88
N HIS A 47 0.48 9.23 4.20
CA HIS A 47 -0.79 9.12 4.92
C HIS A 47 -1.72 10.31 4.65
N ALA A 48 -1.20 11.54 4.73
CA ALA A 48 -1.99 12.77 4.52
C ALA A 48 -2.61 12.84 3.12
N ARG A 49 -1.92 12.34 2.09
CA ARG A 49 -2.43 12.26 0.71
C ARG A 49 -3.22 10.98 0.40
N GLY A 50 -3.42 10.12 1.40
CA GLY A 50 -4.12 8.84 1.32
C GLY A 50 -3.45 7.81 0.41
N SER A 51 -2.16 7.95 0.12
CA SER A 51 -1.38 6.94 -0.63
C SER A 51 -1.14 5.70 0.23
N LEU A 52 -0.92 5.90 1.52
CA LEU A 52 -1.01 4.87 2.55
C LEU A 52 -2.21 5.16 3.45
N GLN A 53 -2.88 4.09 3.88
CA GLN A 53 -4.01 4.16 4.81
C GLN A 53 -3.80 3.14 5.91
N TRP A 54 -4.01 3.54 7.16
CA TRP A 54 -4.09 2.59 8.28
C TRP A 54 -5.38 1.80 8.19
N VAL A 55 -5.26 0.48 8.27
CA VAL A 55 -6.37 -0.45 8.16
C VAL A 55 -6.24 -1.55 9.20
N ASP A 56 -7.37 -2.02 9.74
CA ASP A 56 -7.41 -3.07 10.77
C ASP A 56 -7.68 -4.44 10.14
N HIS A 57 -6.63 -5.23 9.94
CA HIS A 57 -6.75 -6.58 9.38
C HIS A 57 -7.26 -7.56 10.45
N PRO A 58 -8.24 -8.41 10.14
CA PRO A 58 -8.78 -9.38 11.12
C PRO A 58 -7.70 -10.28 11.73
N ASP A 59 -6.78 -10.80 10.92
CA ASP A 59 -5.71 -11.69 11.39
C ASP A 59 -4.39 -11.01 11.81
N TYR A 60 -4.04 -9.85 11.24
CA TYR A 60 -2.73 -9.21 11.41
C TYR A 60 -2.78 -7.90 12.22
N GLY A 61 -3.97 -7.46 12.62
CA GLY A 61 -4.17 -6.21 13.33
C GLY A 61 -3.94 -4.97 12.45
N ARG A 62 -3.62 -3.85 13.10
CA ARG A 62 -3.49 -2.55 12.44
C ARG A 62 -2.21 -2.49 11.59
N MET A 63 -2.35 -2.24 10.30
CA MET A 63 -1.23 -2.17 9.34
C MET A 63 -1.44 -1.07 8.28
N PRO A 64 -0.38 -0.57 7.63
CA PRO A 64 -0.52 0.35 6.52
C PRO A 64 -0.79 -0.44 5.23
N ALA A 65 -1.81 -0.02 4.47
CA ALA A 65 -2.09 -0.54 3.14
C ALA A 65 -1.93 0.54 2.08
N ALA A 66 -1.34 0.18 0.94
CA ALA A 66 -1.30 1.04 -0.23
C ALA A 66 -2.70 1.18 -0.82
N ALA A 67 -3.12 2.41 -1.05
CA ALA A 67 -4.35 2.71 -1.80
C ALA A 67 -4.04 2.81 -3.29
N SER A 68 -5.09 2.93 -4.12
CA SER A 68 -4.91 3.26 -5.54
C SER A 68 -4.04 4.51 -5.70
N PRO A 69 -3.02 4.50 -6.58
CA PRO A 69 -2.19 5.68 -6.84
C PRO A 69 -2.94 6.75 -7.66
N LEU A 70 -4.05 6.37 -8.30
CA LEU A 70 -4.83 7.27 -9.12
C LEU A 70 -5.67 8.22 -8.25
N ARG A 71 -5.77 9.47 -8.71
CA ARG A 71 -6.55 10.52 -8.06
C ARG A 71 -7.43 11.17 -9.12
N PHE A 72 -8.72 11.24 -8.84
CA PHE A 72 -9.72 11.81 -9.74
C PHE A 72 -10.35 13.02 -9.06
N ASN A 73 -10.32 14.17 -9.74
CA ASN A 73 -10.87 15.41 -9.20
C ASN A 73 -12.36 15.25 -8.91
N GLY A 74 -12.78 15.70 -7.72
CA GLY A 74 -14.18 15.59 -7.27
C GLY A 74 -14.62 14.19 -6.83
N GLN A 75 -13.73 13.20 -6.84
CA GLN A 75 -14.03 11.85 -6.35
C GLN A 75 -13.15 11.50 -5.15
N ALA A 76 -13.78 10.97 -4.11
CA ALA A 76 -13.04 10.42 -2.98
C ALA A 76 -12.30 9.14 -3.41
N SER A 77 -11.09 8.94 -2.87
CA SER A 77 -10.39 7.67 -3.03
C SER A 77 -11.19 6.57 -2.35
N LEU A 78 -11.29 5.40 -2.99
CA LEU A 78 -11.87 4.23 -2.35
C LEU A 78 -11.02 3.82 -1.16
N PRO A 79 -11.64 3.43 -0.02
CA PRO A 79 -10.91 2.89 1.11
C PRO A 79 -10.31 1.54 0.73
N SER A 80 -9.10 1.27 1.20
CA SER A 80 -8.50 -0.06 1.07
C SER A 80 -9.36 -1.09 1.79
N ARG A 81 -9.72 -2.17 1.09
CA ARG A 81 -10.42 -3.35 1.64
C ARG A 81 -9.48 -4.54 1.60
N PHE A 82 -9.54 -5.38 2.62
CA PHE A 82 -8.76 -6.61 2.65
C PHE A 82 -9.39 -7.69 1.79
N SER A 83 -8.56 -8.66 1.41
CA SER A 83 -9.06 -9.92 0.89
C SER A 83 -9.90 -10.59 1.98
N VAL A 84 -11.02 -11.17 1.57
CA VAL A 84 -11.82 -12.04 2.42
C VAL A 84 -11.29 -13.47 2.37
N PRO A 85 -11.62 -14.33 3.35
CA PRO A 85 -11.30 -15.75 3.28
C PRO A 85 -11.86 -16.42 2.02
N LEU A 86 -11.25 -17.53 1.62
CA LEU A 86 -11.76 -18.35 0.53
C LEU A 86 -13.22 -18.75 0.80
N GLY A 87 -14.09 -18.50 -0.18
CA GLY A 87 -15.50 -18.86 -0.10
C GLY A 87 -16.39 -17.89 0.69
N ALA A 88 -15.85 -16.79 1.23
CA ALA A 88 -16.62 -15.84 2.04
C ALA A 88 -17.86 -15.28 1.33
N ASP A 89 -17.79 -15.07 0.02
CA ASP A 89 -18.88 -14.54 -0.79
C ASP A 89 -19.65 -15.64 -1.55
N SER A 90 -19.30 -16.93 -1.41
CA SER A 90 -19.90 -18.03 -2.20
C SER A 90 -21.42 -18.06 -2.08
N LYS A 91 -21.93 -18.04 -0.84
CA LYS A 91 -23.37 -18.08 -0.58
C LYS A 91 -24.11 -16.87 -1.14
N ASP A 92 -23.54 -15.67 -0.98
CA ASP A 92 -24.12 -14.43 -1.47
C ASP A 92 -24.18 -14.41 -2.99
N ILE A 93 -23.14 -14.91 -3.67
CA ILE A 93 -23.12 -15.02 -5.14
C ILE A 93 -24.18 -16.03 -5.61
N LEU A 94 -24.24 -17.23 -5.03
CA LEU A 94 -25.22 -18.25 -5.41
C LEU A 94 -26.67 -17.77 -5.22
N LYS A 95 -26.94 -17.05 -4.13
CA LYS A 95 -28.26 -16.47 -3.88
C LYS A 95 -28.58 -15.30 -4.80
N GLN A 96 -27.71 -14.28 -4.83
CA GLN A 96 -28.05 -12.99 -5.45
C GLN A 96 -27.86 -13.01 -6.96
N PHE A 97 -26.88 -13.73 -7.47
CA PHE A 97 -26.57 -13.76 -8.90
C PHE A 97 -27.16 -14.98 -9.60
N LEU A 98 -27.22 -16.14 -8.93
CA LEU A 98 -27.77 -17.37 -9.51
C LEU A 98 -29.20 -17.70 -9.04
N ASN A 99 -29.78 -16.88 -8.16
CA ASN A 99 -31.14 -17.05 -7.62
C ASN A 99 -31.38 -18.43 -6.98
N MET A 100 -30.34 -19.03 -6.38
CA MET A 100 -30.47 -20.31 -5.70
C MET A 100 -31.10 -20.13 -4.31
N SER A 101 -32.02 -21.02 -3.96
CA SER A 101 -32.61 -21.05 -2.61
C SER A 101 -31.65 -21.68 -1.59
N ASP A 102 -31.90 -21.48 -0.30
CA ASP A 102 -31.10 -22.11 0.75
C ASP A 102 -31.12 -23.64 0.65
N GLU A 103 -32.24 -24.23 0.22
CA GLU A 103 -32.40 -25.67 0.03
C GLU A 103 -31.52 -26.22 -1.11
N GLN A 104 -31.19 -25.39 -2.10
CA GLN A 104 -30.29 -25.77 -3.20
C GLN A 104 -28.81 -25.58 -2.83
N ILE A 105 -28.50 -24.63 -1.94
CA ILE A 105 -27.14 -24.30 -1.52
C ILE A 105 -26.64 -25.24 -0.42
N GLN A 106 -27.50 -25.59 0.55
CA GLN A 106 -27.12 -26.41 1.70
C GLN A 106 -26.49 -27.77 1.33
N PRO A 107 -26.96 -28.50 0.29
CA PRO A 107 -26.29 -29.71 -0.17
C PRO A 107 -24.89 -29.47 -0.74
N LEU A 108 -24.65 -28.32 -1.38
CA LEU A 108 -23.34 -27.98 -1.94
C LEU A 108 -22.31 -27.76 -0.83
N GLU A 109 -22.68 -27.01 0.21
CA GLU A 109 -21.85 -26.81 1.42
C GLU A 109 -21.57 -28.17 2.09
N LYS A 110 -22.62 -28.98 2.30
CA LYS A 110 -22.50 -30.28 2.98
C LYS A 110 -21.61 -31.28 2.23
N ASN A 111 -21.63 -31.23 0.91
CA ASN A 111 -20.83 -32.11 0.06
C ASN A 111 -19.40 -31.57 -0.20
N GLY A 112 -19.05 -30.41 0.34
CA GLY A 112 -17.74 -29.79 0.16
C GLY A 112 -17.48 -29.28 -1.26
N VAL A 113 -18.55 -28.98 -2.02
CA VAL A 113 -18.45 -28.39 -3.36
C VAL A 113 -18.11 -26.90 -3.27
N ILE A 114 -18.59 -26.24 -2.21
CA ILE A 114 -18.34 -24.83 -1.88
C ILE A 114 -17.96 -24.68 -0.41
#